data_AF-A0A164ZYS9-F1
#
_entry.id   AF-A0A164ZYS9-F1
#
_cell.length_a   1.000
_cell.length_b   1.000
_cell.length_c   1.000
_cell.angle_alpha   90.00
_cell.angle_beta   90.00
_cell.angle_gamma   90.00
#
_symmetry.space_group_name_H-M   'P 1'
#
loop_
_entity.id
_entity.type
_entity.pdbx_description
1 polymer ?
#
loop_
_entity_poly.entity_id
_entity_poly.type
_entity_poly.pdbx_seq_one_letter_code
_entity_poly.pdbx_strand_id
1 'polypeptide(L)'
;MKLGRSLFELLSEALGLDRNHYYPACPEPERAIGSSKHADNDLITVLDQDHIGGLQVVHQNLWLIVPPVPGALLINIGDFMQARR
;
A
#
# COMPACT_ATOMS: atom_id res chain seq x y z
N MET A 1 -14.05 -15.12 2.32
CA MET A 1 -13.42 -13.92 1.73
C MET A 1 -12.51 -14.17 0.52
N LYS A 2 -12.25 -15.41 0.07
CA LYS A 2 -11.36 -15.69 -1.08
C LYS A 2 -11.86 -15.11 -2.41
N LEU A 3 -13.16 -15.22 -2.70
CA LEU A 3 -13.73 -14.74 -3.97
C LEU A 3 -13.52 -13.25 -4.21
N GLY A 4 -13.72 -12.41 -3.18
CA GLY A 4 -13.57 -10.96 -3.31
C GLY A 4 -12.14 -10.53 -3.64
N ARG A 5 -11.15 -11.24 -3.09
CA ARG A 5 -9.73 -10.96 -3.37
C ARG A 5 -9.31 -11.41 -4.75
N SER A 6 -9.68 -12.62 -5.16
CA SER A 6 -9.42 -13.09 -6.52
C SER A 6 -10.09 -12.20 -7.57
N LEU A 7 -11.28 -11.68 -7.29
CA LEU A 7 -11.93 -10.71 -8.17
C LEU A 7 -11.15 -9.38 -8.23
N PHE A 8 -10.69 -8.88 -7.08
CA PHE A 8 -9.86 -7.67 -7.03
C PHE A 8 -8.56 -7.82 -7.83
N GLU A 9 -7.85 -8.93 -7.67
CA GLU A 9 -6.63 -9.25 -8.41
C GLU A 9 -6.90 -9.29 -9.92
N LEU A 10 -7.89 -10.09 -10.36
CA LEU A 10 -8.23 -10.24 -11.77
C LEU A 10 -8.68 -8.93 -12.41
N LEU A 11 -9.47 -8.11 -11.70
CA LEU A 11 -9.91 -6.80 -12.20
C LEU A 11 -8.73 -5.82 -12.28
N SER A 12 -7.83 -5.82 -11.30
CA SER A 12 -6.66 -4.95 -11.29
C SER A 12 -5.72 -5.29 -12.44
N GLU A 13 -5.52 -6.57 -12.72
CA GLU A 13 -4.74 -7.06 -13.86
C GLU A 13 -5.42 -6.67 -15.19
N ALA A 14 -6.72 -6.96 -15.35
CA ALA A 14 -7.45 -6.68 -16.58
C ALA A 14 -7.51 -5.18 -16.93
N LEU A 15 -7.50 -4.30 -15.92
CA LEU A 15 -7.48 -2.85 -16.09
C LEU A 15 -6.07 -2.26 -16.18
N GLY A 16 -5.02 -3.08 -16.03
CA GLY A 16 -3.63 -2.61 -16.02
C GLY A 16 -3.27 -1.73 -14.82
N LEU A 17 -3.98 -1.90 -13.71
CA LEU A 17 -3.79 -1.16 -12.46
C LEU A 17 -2.91 -1.90 -11.45
N ASP A 18 -2.57 -3.16 -11.74
CA ASP A 18 -1.78 -4.00 -10.85
C ASP A 18 -0.34 -3.46 -10.69
N ARG A 19 0.05 -3.21 -9.43
CA ARG A 19 1.39 -2.77 -9.04
C ARG A 19 1.90 -3.62 -7.89
N ASN A 20 2.54 -4.73 -8.23
CA ASN A 20 3.12 -5.64 -7.25
C ASN A 20 4.51 -5.16 -6.82
N HIS A 21 4.69 -4.96 -5.52
CA HIS A 21 6.00 -4.67 -4.93
C HIS A 21 6.54 -5.91 -4.21
N TYR A 22 7.79 -6.26 -4.47
CA TYR A 22 8.50 -7.32 -3.78
C TYR A 22 9.71 -6.76 -3.05
N TYR A 23 9.68 -6.80 -1.71
CA TYR A 23 10.74 -6.32 -0.85
C TYR A 23 11.46 -7.51 -0.21
N PRO A 24 12.63 -7.95 -0.74
CA PRO A 24 13.37 -9.07 -0.16
C PRO A 24 13.96 -8.70 1.21
N ALA A 25 14.34 -9.72 1.98
CA ALA A 25 15.07 -9.52 3.23
C ALA A 25 16.36 -8.70 3.01
N CYS A 26 16.54 -7.66 3.81
CA CYS A 26 17.69 -6.76 3.74
C CYS A 26 18.66 -7.02 4.90
N PRO A 27 19.97 -7.22 4.66
CA PRO A 27 20.96 -7.43 5.72
C PRO A 27 21.17 -6.20 6.63
N GLU A 28 21.03 -5.00 6.07
CA GLU A 28 21.24 -3.71 6.76
C GLU A 28 19.98 -2.82 6.59
N PRO A 29 18.83 -3.20 7.19
CA PRO A 29 17.55 -2.52 6.97
C PRO A 29 17.54 -1.06 7.41
N GLU A 30 18.38 -0.68 8.38
CA GLU A 30 18.56 0.70 8.84
C GLU A 30 19.26 1.61 7.82
N ARG A 31 19.87 1.03 6.77
CA ARG A 31 20.58 1.76 5.71
C ARG A 31 19.87 1.71 4.36
N ALA A 32 18.72 1.05 4.29
CA ALA A 32 17.93 0.88 3.08
C ALA A 32 16.48 1.35 3.28
N ILE A 33 15.76 1.57 2.19
CA ILE A 33 14.32 1.82 2.24
C ILE A 33 13.63 1.06 1.11
N GLY A 34 12.51 0.39 1.43
CA GLY A 34 11.74 -0.34 0.42
C GLY A 34 11.09 0.60 -0.59
N SER A 35 10.37 1.61 -0.09
CA SER A 35 9.79 2.67 -0.90
C SER A 35 10.05 4.02 -0.22
N SER A 36 10.54 4.99 -0.98
CA SER A 36 10.80 6.34 -0.46
C SER A 36 9.51 7.00 0.03
N LYS A 37 9.59 7.94 0.98
CA LYS A 37 8.44 8.76 1.39
C LYS A 37 7.77 9.42 0.16
N HIS A 38 6.48 9.18 -0.03
CA HIS A 38 5.68 9.75 -1.12
C HIS A 38 4.20 9.89 -0.73
N ALA A 39 3.42 10.51 -1.60
CA ALA A 39 1.96 10.45 -1.63
C ALA A 39 1.53 9.86 -2.98
N ASP A 40 0.38 9.21 -3.02
CA ASP A 40 -0.14 8.56 -4.22
C ASP A 40 -0.77 9.59 -5.16
N ASN A 41 -0.29 9.65 -6.41
CA ASN A 41 -0.82 10.53 -7.45
C ASN A 41 -2.04 9.89 -8.15
N ASP A 42 -3.00 9.40 -7.37
CA ASP A 42 -4.24 8.78 -7.86
C ASP A 42 -5.47 9.31 -7.09
N LEU A 43 -6.65 8.72 -7.35
CA LEU A 43 -7.85 9.01 -6.58
C LEU A 43 -7.87 8.19 -5.29
N ILE A 44 -7.77 6.87 -5.43
CA ILE A 44 -7.83 5.90 -4.34
C ILE A 44 -6.85 4.77 -4.67
N THR A 45 -6.01 4.43 -3.71
CA THR A 45 -5.18 3.23 -3.76
C THR A 45 -5.82 2.14 -2.91
N VAL A 46 -5.94 0.93 -3.45
CA VAL A 46 -6.37 -0.26 -2.72
C VAL A 46 -5.18 -1.20 -2.63
N LEU A 47 -4.76 -1.51 -1.40
CA LEU A 47 -3.55 -2.29 -1.13
C LEU A 47 -3.90 -3.59 -0.40
N ASP A 48 -3.51 -4.72 -0.97
CA ASP A 48 -3.46 -6.01 -0.28
C ASP A 48 -2.05 -6.21 0.29
N GLN A 49 -1.90 -6.20 1.61
CA GLN A 49 -0.61 -6.36 2.27
C GLN A 49 -0.33 -7.85 2.55
N ASP A 50 0.94 -8.21 2.51
CA ASP A 50 1.37 -9.49 3.06
C ASP A 50 1.28 -9.52 4.60
N HIS A 51 1.68 -10.64 5.18
CA HIS A 51 1.64 -10.84 6.63
C HIS A 51 2.90 -10.32 7.36
N ILE A 52 3.92 -9.86 6.65
CA ILE A 52 5.20 -9.39 7.21
C ILE A 52 5.03 -7.91 7.64
N GLY A 53 4.32 -7.12 6.84
CA GLY A 53 4.10 -5.70 7.09
C GLY A 53 5.24 -4.82 6.56
N GLY A 54 5.50 -3.69 7.23
CA GLY A 54 6.53 -2.71 6.82
C GLY A 54 5.96 -1.41 6.26
N LEU A 55 4.65 -1.35 5.99
CA LEU A 55 3.99 -0.10 5.64
C LEU A 55 4.01 0.87 6.83
N GLN A 56 4.41 2.11 6.54
CA GLN A 56 4.37 3.22 7.47
C GLN A 56 3.71 4.42 6.82
N VAL A 57 2.96 5.20 7.60
CA VAL A 57 2.31 6.44 7.16
C VAL A 57 2.80 7.60 8.02
N VAL A 58 2.91 8.78 7.42
CA VAL A 58 3.24 10.00 8.16
C VAL A 58 1.95 10.67 8.62
N HIS A 59 1.75 10.78 9.93
CA HIS A 59 0.64 11.54 10.52
C HIS A 59 1.21 12.53 11.55
N GLN A 60 0.87 13.81 11.41
CA GLN A 60 1.39 14.88 12.30
C GLN A 60 2.91 14.84 12.45
N ASN A 61 3.63 14.67 11.34
CA ASN A 61 5.09 14.58 11.27
C ASN A 61 5.71 13.36 12.01
N LEU A 62 4.90 12.39 12.41
CA LEU A 62 5.33 11.15 13.01
C LEU A 62 5.09 9.97 12.06
N TRP A 63 6.03 9.04 12.03
CA TRP A 63 5.84 7.77 11.33
C TRP A 63 5.03 6.81 12.20
N LEU A 64 3.91 6.35 11.66
CA LEU A 64 3.05 5.35 12.27
C LEU A 64 3.16 4.05 11.48
N ILE A 65 3.37 2.94 12.18
CA ILE A 65 3.34 1.61 11.57
C ILE A 65 1.90 1.22 11.32
N VAL A 66 1.62 0.71 10.12
CA VAL A 66 0.30 0.15 9.78
C VAL A 66 0.41 -1.37 9.81
N PRO A 67 -0.07 -2.05 10.87
CA PRO A 67 0.03 -3.50 10.95
C PRO A 67 -0.85 -4.16 9.88
N PRO A 68 -0.38 -5.22 9.22
CA PRO A 68 -1.21 -5.99 8.30
C PRO A 68 -2.34 -6.68 9.08
N VAL A 69 -3.56 -6.60 8.53
CA VAL A 69 -4.74 -7.25 9.10
C VAL A 69 -5.14 -8.42 8.18
N PRO A 70 -5.03 -9.68 8.63
CA PRO A 70 -5.38 -10.84 7.82
C PRO A 70 -6.84 -10.74 7.37
N GLY A 71 -7.07 -10.65 6.06
CA GLY A 71 -8.44 -10.43 5.56
C GLY A 71 -8.61 -9.11 4.84
N ALA A 72 -7.98 -8.06 5.33
CA ALA A 72 -8.31 -6.68 5.00
C ALA A 72 -7.60 -6.19 3.73
N LEU A 73 -8.27 -5.25 3.06
CA LEU A 73 -7.66 -4.37 2.08
C LEU A 73 -7.48 -3.00 2.74
N LEU A 74 -6.32 -2.40 2.55
CA LEU A 74 -6.05 -1.04 2.98
C LEU A 74 -6.47 -0.07 1.88
N ILE A 75 -7.12 1.03 2.27
CA ILE A 75 -7.54 2.08 1.36
C ILE A 75 -6.77 3.36 1.70
N ASN A 76 -6.07 3.93 0.72
CA ASN A 76 -5.48 5.26 0.82
C ASN A 76 -6.21 6.23 -0.13
N ILE A 77 -6.27 7.51 0.26
CA ILE A 77 -6.80 8.58 -0.57
C ILE A 77 -5.64 9.33 -1.21
N GLY A 78 -5.56 9.25 -2.53
CA GLY A 78 -4.51 9.91 -3.30
C GLY A 78 -4.80 11.40 -3.51
N ASP A 79 -3.80 12.09 -4.06
CA ASP A 79 -3.78 13.54 -4.23
C ASP A 79 -4.91 14.06 -5.14
N PHE A 80 -5.45 13.25 -6.06
CA PHE A 80 -6.53 13.69 -6.95
C PHE A 80 -7.89 13.77 -6.24
N MET A 81 -8.08 13.02 -5.15
CA MET A 81 -9.27 13.11 -4.30
C MET A 81 -9.15 14.21 -3.24
N GLN A 82 -7.93 14.71 -2.99
CA GLN A 82 -7.71 15.79 -2.04
C GLN A 82 -8.15 17.11 -2.66
N ALA A 83 -9.39 17.53 -2.37
CA ALA A 83 -9.84 18.87 -2.67
C ALA A 83 -8.97 19.88 -1.90
N ARG A 84 -8.11 20.60 -2.61
CA ARG A 84 -7.36 21.72 -2.03
C ARG A 84 -8.37 22.80 -1.64
N ARG A 85 -8.48 23.08 -0.33
CA ARG A 85 -9.19 24.27 0.16
C ARG A 85 -8.30 25.50 -0.03
#